data_AF-A0A841JKT1-F1
#
_entry.id   AF-A0A841JKT1-F1
#
_cell.length_a   1.000
_cell.length_b   1.000
_cell.length_c   1.000
_cell.angle_alpha   90.00
_cell.angle_beta   90.00
_cell.angle_gamma   90.00
#
_symmetry.space_group_name_H-M   'P 1'
#
loop_
_entity.id
_entity.type
_entity.pdbx_description
1 polymer ?
#
loop_
_entity_poly.entity_id
_entity_poly.type
_entity_poly.pdbx_seq_one_letter_code
_entity_poly.pdbx_strand_id
1 'polypeptide(L)'
;MQLPKFKIRASAASEILAGSIGLTDVQSTRRSELIDRKKGAEAGEKGVKPLTPNMEAELEILNYKHNNPELPTGAKSYCEKWVKEKLYDRRKNFANKYLEKGIACEDKSIQYAAESLGWGQVSKNEEWFSDEWMEGTPDIICELYSREVGGDNNIIETLTPTVIDMKNVWDCFTLPLFDDVIPTDAYKTQLQVYMHLVSSEYGIDFNDAILTYALMDAPLNVMEKEMRSLSWEEGQRGLITDEIRQKVHKEMTYSNLGGYTAEIDHTFRGNMAMCSADI
;
A
#
# COMPACT_ATOMS: atom_id res chain seq x y z
N MET A 1 7.32 32.74 -8.85
CA MET A 1 6.37 31.81 -8.23
C MET A 1 7.11 31.05 -7.15
N GLN A 2 6.66 31.09 -5.90
CA GLN A 2 7.24 30.28 -4.84
C GLN A 2 6.51 28.94 -4.81
N LEU A 3 7.24 27.85 -4.99
CA LEU A 3 6.66 26.52 -4.85
C LEU A 3 6.28 26.29 -3.38
N PRO A 4 5.14 25.64 -3.09
CA PRO A 4 4.82 25.25 -1.72
C PRO A 4 5.86 24.26 -1.19
N LYS A 5 5.89 24.05 0.12
CA LYS A 5 6.71 22.98 0.70
C LYS A 5 6.21 21.63 0.17
N PHE A 6 7.15 20.80 -0.29
CA PHE A 6 6.84 19.45 -0.76
C PHE A 6 6.38 18.59 0.42
N LYS A 7 5.28 17.87 0.22
CA LYS A 7 4.80 16.81 1.11
C LYS A 7 4.37 15.60 0.28
N ILE A 8 4.74 14.40 0.72
CA ILE A 8 4.40 13.16 0.02
C ILE A 8 3.04 12.64 0.47
N ARG A 9 2.20 12.22 -0.48
CA ARG A 9 0.94 11.52 -0.18
C ARG A 9 1.25 10.11 0.31
N ALA A 10 0.58 9.65 1.36
CA ALA A 10 0.72 8.30 1.90
C ALA A 10 0.65 7.20 0.82
N SER A 11 -0.35 7.29 -0.07
CA SER A 11 -0.56 6.35 -1.18
C SER A 11 0.53 6.37 -2.26
N ALA A 12 1.45 7.34 -2.21
CA ALA A 12 2.57 7.49 -3.13
C ALA A 12 3.92 7.44 -2.42
N ALA A 13 3.95 7.22 -1.09
CA ALA A 13 5.17 7.28 -0.31
C ALA A 13 6.22 6.25 -0.74
N SER A 14 5.78 5.09 -1.24
CA SER A 14 6.67 4.07 -1.81
C SER A 14 7.42 4.56 -3.05
N GLU A 15 6.93 5.54 -3.80
CA GLU A 15 7.65 6.10 -4.96
C GLU A 15 8.96 6.80 -4.55
N ILE A 16 9.01 7.29 -3.31
CA ILE A 16 10.19 7.97 -2.75
C ILE A 16 11.00 7.02 -1.87
N LEU A 17 10.31 6.16 -1.11
CA LEU A 17 10.94 5.27 -0.15
C LEU A 17 11.43 3.96 -0.77
N ALA A 18 11.01 3.61 -1.99
CA ALA A 18 11.52 2.45 -2.70
C ALA A 18 12.93 2.68 -3.26
N GLY A 19 13.76 1.64 -3.18
CA GLY A 19 15.14 1.64 -3.64
C GLY A 19 16.14 2.02 -2.53
N SER A 20 17.38 2.26 -2.93
CA SER A 20 18.46 2.67 -2.02
C SER A 20 18.92 4.08 -2.36
N ILE A 21 19.07 4.91 -1.33
CA ILE A 21 19.69 6.22 -1.46
C ILE A 21 21.21 6.01 -1.41
N GLY A 22 21.92 6.40 -2.47
CA GLY A 22 23.36 6.21 -2.56
C GLY A 22 23.77 4.78 -2.90
N LEU A 23 24.42 4.08 -1.96
CA LEU A 23 24.91 2.71 -2.18
C LEU A 23 23.82 1.67 -1.89
N THR A 24 23.74 0.64 -2.74
CA THR A 24 22.96 -0.56 -2.44
C THR A 24 23.61 -1.35 -1.29
N ASP A 25 22.88 -2.28 -0.66
CA ASP A 25 23.43 -3.13 0.41
C ASP A 25 24.64 -3.94 -0.06
N VAL A 26 24.58 -4.46 -1.30
CA VAL A 26 25.68 -5.18 -1.94
C VAL A 26 26.89 -4.25 -2.14
N GLN A 27 26.65 -3.02 -2.60
CA GLN A 27 27.71 -2.03 -2.77
C GLN A 27 28.32 -1.57 -1.44
N SER A 28 27.50 -1.43 -0.40
CA SER A 28 27.94 -1.07 0.95
C SER A 28 28.81 -2.17 1.55
N THR A 29 28.36 -3.43 1.43
CA THR A 29 29.14 -4.60 1.85
C THR A 29 30.46 -4.66 1.09
N ARG A 30 30.42 -4.54 -0.23
CA ARG A 30 31.60 -4.55 -1.09
C ARG A 30 32.59 -3.44 -0.76
N ARG A 31 32.09 -2.25 -0.47
CA ARG A 31 32.91 -1.11 -0.03
C ARG A 31 33.62 -1.43 1.29
N SER A 32 32.91 -1.99 2.27
CA SER A 32 33.49 -2.39 3.55
C SER A 32 34.58 -3.46 3.37
N GLU A 33 34.32 -4.49 2.57
CA GLU A 33 35.31 -5.53 2.23
C GLU A 33 36.60 -4.93 1.64
N LEU A 34 36.47 -3.98 0.71
CA LEU A 34 37.61 -3.33 0.07
C LEU A 34 38.39 -2.44 1.06
N ILE A 35 37.70 -1.74 1.96
CA ILE A 35 38.32 -0.94 3.03
C ILE A 35 39.09 -1.85 4.00
N ASP A 36 38.48 -2.94 4.45
CA ASP A 36 39.09 -3.85 5.42
C ASP A 36 40.29 -4.56 4.82
N ARG A 37 40.19 -5.00 3.55
CA ARG A 37 41.33 -5.55 2.82
C ARG A 37 42.48 -4.56 2.68
N LYS A 38 42.18 -3.28 2.38
CA LYS A 38 43.20 -2.23 2.27
C LYS A 38 43.93 -2.05 3.60
N LYS A 39 43.18 -1.94 4.70
CA LYS A 39 43.73 -1.83 6.06
C LYS A 39 44.57 -3.05 6.45
N GLY A 40 44.08 -4.27 6.19
CA GLY A 40 44.80 -5.50 6.51
C GLY A 40 46.11 -5.64 5.72
N ALA A 41 46.12 -5.21 4.46
CA ALA A 41 47.34 -5.16 3.65
C ALA A 41 48.34 -4.11 4.17
N GLU A 42 47.86 -2.91 4.54
CA GLU A 42 48.68 -1.83 5.14
C GLU A 42 49.24 -2.21 6.52
N ALA A 43 48.48 -2.99 7.31
CA ALA A 43 48.89 -3.53 8.60
C ALA A 43 49.82 -4.75 8.51
N GLY A 44 50.05 -5.28 7.31
CA GLY A 44 50.91 -6.44 7.08
C GLY A 44 50.30 -7.78 7.53
N GLU A 45 48.97 -7.90 7.55
CA GLU A 45 48.28 -9.13 7.94
C GLU A 45 48.62 -10.30 7.01
N LYS A 46 48.91 -11.46 7.61
CA LYS A 46 49.39 -12.64 6.89
C LYS A 46 48.31 -13.18 5.96
N GLY A 47 48.60 -13.21 4.66
CA GLY A 47 47.70 -13.75 3.62
C GLY A 47 46.78 -12.71 2.98
N VAL A 48 46.76 -11.48 3.50
CA VAL A 48 46.02 -10.36 2.90
C VAL A 48 46.91 -9.68 1.86
N LYS A 49 46.48 -9.68 0.59
CA LYS A 49 47.19 -9.00 -0.49
C LYS A 49 46.65 -7.56 -0.66
N PRO A 50 47.49 -6.61 -1.07
CA PRO A 50 47.04 -5.26 -1.46
C PRO A 50 45.88 -5.30 -2.47
N LEU A 51 45.17 -4.17 -2.56
CA LEU A 51 44.16 -3.98 -3.60
C LEU A 51 44.84 -4.00 -4.97
N THR A 52 44.16 -4.59 -5.96
CA THR A 52 44.58 -4.47 -7.36
C THR A 52 44.15 -3.11 -7.90
N PRO A 53 44.74 -2.62 -9.02
CA PRO A 53 44.31 -1.35 -9.61
C PRO A 53 42.80 -1.27 -9.89
N ASN A 54 42.19 -2.38 -10.30
CA ASN A 54 40.75 -2.46 -10.52
C ASN A 54 39.96 -2.35 -9.21
N MET A 55 40.45 -2.94 -8.12
CA MET A 55 39.82 -2.83 -6.79
C MET A 55 39.97 -1.43 -6.20
N GLU A 56 41.09 -0.75 -6.46
CA GLU A 56 41.29 0.65 -6.04
C GLU A 56 40.32 1.58 -6.78
N ALA A 57 40.20 1.43 -8.10
CA ALA A 57 39.22 2.17 -8.90
C ALA A 57 37.77 1.88 -8.46
N GLU A 58 37.45 0.60 -8.19
CA GLU A 58 36.13 0.21 -7.65
C GLU A 58 35.85 0.90 -6.30
N LEU A 59 36.81 0.88 -5.38
CA LEU A 59 36.69 1.54 -4.07
C LEU A 59 36.53 3.06 -4.21
N GLU A 60 37.23 3.70 -5.15
CA GLU A 60 37.10 5.12 -5.43
C GLU A 60 35.68 5.48 -5.92
N ILE A 61 35.13 4.70 -6.86
CA ILE A 61 33.76 4.86 -7.35
C ILE A 61 32.74 4.69 -6.22
N LEU A 62 32.91 3.67 -5.37
CA LEU A 62 32.01 3.41 -4.24
C LEU A 62 32.09 4.51 -3.19
N ASN A 63 33.29 5.03 -2.90
CA ASN A 63 33.46 6.18 -2.00
C ASN A 63 32.82 7.44 -2.57
N TYR A 64 32.97 7.69 -3.87
CA TYR A 64 32.33 8.82 -4.51
C TYR A 64 30.81 8.76 -4.36
N LYS A 65 30.19 7.61 -4.66
CA LYS A 65 28.73 7.43 -4.50
C LYS A 65 28.27 7.50 -3.04
N HIS A 66 29.06 6.98 -2.10
CA HIS A 66 28.75 7.06 -0.68
C HIS A 66 28.72 8.51 -0.18
N ASN A 67 29.70 9.31 -0.62
CA ASN A 67 29.83 10.72 -0.23
C ASN A 67 28.87 11.64 -1.01
N ASN A 68 28.37 11.18 -2.16
CA ASN A 68 27.43 11.93 -3.01
C ASN A 68 26.18 11.06 -3.24
N PRO A 69 25.38 10.81 -2.19
CA PRO A 69 24.19 9.97 -2.32
C PRO A 69 23.20 10.64 -3.27
N GLU A 70 22.75 9.87 -4.26
CA GLU A 70 21.70 10.30 -5.17
C GLU A 70 20.36 9.67 -4.79
N LEU A 71 19.29 10.42 -5.02
CA LEU A 71 17.93 9.89 -4.94
C LEU A 71 17.70 8.81 -6.01
N PRO A 72 16.93 7.75 -5.69
CA PRO A 72 16.47 6.78 -6.67
C PRO A 72 15.74 7.43 -7.85
N THR A 73 15.80 6.80 -9.02
CA THR A 73 15.14 7.29 -10.24
C THR A 73 13.62 7.46 -10.05
N GLY A 74 12.97 6.58 -9.29
CA GLY A 74 11.56 6.68 -8.94
C GLY A 74 11.25 7.96 -8.15
N ALA A 75 12.01 8.21 -7.08
CA ALA A 75 11.88 9.41 -6.27
C ALA A 75 12.07 10.70 -7.09
N LYS A 76 13.10 10.76 -7.94
CA LYS A 76 13.33 11.89 -8.86
C LYS A 76 12.12 12.09 -9.79
N SER A 77 11.64 11.01 -10.40
CA SER A 77 10.50 11.03 -11.33
C SER A 77 9.20 11.53 -10.65
N TYR A 78 8.96 11.10 -9.41
CA TYR A 78 7.82 11.57 -8.62
C TYR A 78 7.93 13.06 -8.30
N CYS A 79 9.09 13.52 -7.82
CA CYS A 79 9.33 14.93 -7.53
C CYS A 79 9.15 15.80 -8.77
N GLU A 80 9.66 15.38 -9.93
CA GLU A 80 9.44 16.09 -11.20
C GLU A 80 7.95 16.19 -11.57
N LYS A 81 7.19 15.10 -11.39
CA LYS A 81 5.74 15.11 -11.61
C LYS A 81 5.07 16.11 -10.68
N TRP A 82 5.37 16.08 -9.39
CA TRP A 82 4.78 16.99 -8.41
C TRP A 82 5.11 18.45 -8.74
N VAL A 83 6.37 18.77 -9.09
CA VAL A 83 6.77 20.13 -9.48
C VAL A 83 6.01 20.58 -10.72
N LYS A 84 5.86 19.72 -11.75
CA LYS A 84 5.05 20.03 -12.94
C LYS A 84 3.61 20.37 -12.57
N GLU A 85 2.98 19.61 -11.66
CA GLU A 85 1.61 19.89 -11.23
C GLU A 85 1.47 21.26 -10.56
N LYS A 86 2.47 21.68 -9.78
CA LYS A 86 2.49 23.02 -9.15
C LYS A 86 2.80 24.15 -10.14
N LEU A 87 3.73 23.93 -11.06
CA LEU A 87 4.11 24.93 -12.06
C LEU A 87 3.00 25.21 -13.07
N TYR A 88 2.28 24.17 -13.49
CA TYR A 88 1.20 24.28 -14.47
C TYR A 88 -0.17 24.52 -13.85
N ASP A 89 -0.29 24.47 -12.52
CA ASP A 89 -1.56 24.47 -11.77
C ASP A 89 -2.57 23.46 -12.34
N ARG A 90 -2.06 22.27 -12.65
CA ARG A 90 -2.81 21.20 -13.31
C ARG A 90 -2.42 19.87 -12.69
N ARG A 91 -3.39 19.12 -12.19
CA ARG A 91 -3.17 17.74 -11.77
C ARG A 91 -3.38 16.81 -12.96
N LYS A 92 -2.54 15.78 -13.06
CA LYS A 92 -2.78 14.72 -14.03
C LYS A 92 -4.03 13.96 -13.59
N ASN A 93 -5.11 14.04 -14.38
CA ASN A 93 -6.31 13.28 -14.07
C ASN A 93 -5.97 11.77 -14.11
N PHE A 94 -6.26 11.08 -13.02
CA PHE A 94 -6.04 9.64 -12.87
C PHE A 94 -7.34 9.04 -12.34
N ALA A 95 -8.25 8.74 -13.26
CA ALA A 95 -9.48 8.03 -13.00
C ALA A 95 -9.50 6.80 -13.90
N ASN A 96 -9.75 5.64 -13.32
CA ASN A 96 -9.94 4.40 -14.05
C ASN A 96 -11.09 3.62 -13.41
N LYS A 97 -11.63 2.64 -14.12
CA LYS A 97 -12.79 1.85 -13.66
C LYS A 97 -12.56 1.18 -12.30
N TYR A 98 -11.32 0.76 -12.02
CA TYR A 98 -10.94 0.11 -10.76
C TYR A 98 -11.07 1.06 -9.57
N LEU A 99 -10.54 2.28 -9.70
CA LEU A 99 -10.69 3.33 -8.70
C LEU A 99 -12.14 3.75 -8.51
N GLU A 100 -12.90 3.89 -9.60
CA GLU A 100 -14.31 4.27 -9.52
C GLU A 100 -15.14 3.24 -8.77
N LYS A 101 -14.97 1.94 -9.07
CA LYS A 101 -15.61 0.86 -8.30
C LYS A 101 -15.17 0.93 -6.84
N GLY A 102 -13.87 1.08 -6.62
CA GLY A 102 -13.31 1.08 -5.28
C GLY A 102 -13.91 2.15 -4.38
N ILE A 103 -14.00 3.39 -4.89
CA ILE A 103 -14.62 4.52 -4.19
C ILE A 103 -16.12 4.27 -3.98
N ALA A 104 -16.82 3.77 -4.99
CA ALA A 104 -18.27 3.59 -4.93
C ALA A 104 -18.72 2.45 -3.99
N CYS A 105 -17.83 1.50 -3.68
CA CYS A 105 -18.09 0.38 -2.78
C CYS A 105 -17.66 0.65 -1.32
N GLU A 106 -16.88 1.72 -1.07
CA GLU A 106 -16.16 1.94 0.19
C GLU A 106 -17.05 1.91 1.43
N ASP A 107 -18.11 2.71 1.49
CA ASP A 107 -18.99 2.74 2.67
C ASP A 107 -19.59 1.36 2.98
N LYS A 108 -20.02 0.64 1.94
CA LYS A 108 -20.61 -0.69 2.09
C LYS A 108 -19.59 -1.75 2.47
N SER A 109 -18.37 -1.67 1.94
CA SER A 109 -17.33 -2.63 2.28
C SER A 109 -16.77 -2.40 3.68
N ILE A 110 -16.72 -1.16 4.16
CA ILE A 110 -16.38 -0.85 5.56
C ILE A 110 -17.40 -1.51 6.50
N GLN A 111 -18.70 -1.31 6.26
CA GLN A 111 -19.74 -1.95 7.07
C GLN A 111 -19.61 -3.47 7.03
N TYR A 112 -19.48 -4.02 5.83
CA TYR A 112 -19.39 -5.47 5.65
C TYR A 112 -18.17 -6.08 6.36
N ALA A 113 -17.00 -5.45 6.22
CA ALA A 113 -15.78 -5.88 6.87
C ALA A 113 -15.86 -5.77 8.39
N ALA A 114 -16.47 -4.70 8.91
CA ALA A 114 -16.68 -4.50 10.34
C ALA A 114 -17.53 -5.61 10.97
N GLU A 115 -18.62 -5.97 10.30
CA GLU A 115 -19.52 -7.06 10.72
C GLU A 115 -18.81 -8.42 10.62
N SER A 116 -18.10 -8.67 9.52
CA SER A 116 -17.45 -9.96 9.25
C SER A 116 -16.23 -10.23 10.13
N LEU A 117 -15.47 -9.18 10.47
CA LEU A 117 -14.19 -9.29 11.18
C LEU A 117 -14.29 -8.87 12.65
N GLY A 118 -15.50 -8.56 13.12
CA GLY A 118 -15.77 -8.24 14.52
C GLY A 118 -15.12 -6.94 14.99
N TRP A 119 -14.98 -5.94 14.11
CA TRP A 119 -14.40 -4.63 14.47
C TRP A 119 -15.34 -3.77 15.32
N GLY A 120 -16.60 -4.18 15.47
CA GLY A 120 -17.62 -3.42 16.17
C GLY A 120 -18.08 -2.22 15.35
N GLN A 121 -18.34 -1.09 16.01
CA GLN A 121 -18.81 0.12 15.34
C GLN A 121 -17.62 0.93 14.85
N VAL A 122 -17.22 0.70 13.60
CA VAL A 122 -16.25 1.55 12.89
C VAL A 122 -16.96 2.39 11.83
N SER A 123 -16.35 3.52 11.48
CA SER A 123 -16.86 4.43 10.47
C SER A 123 -15.71 4.96 9.62
N LYS A 124 -16.03 5.38 8.40
CA LYS A 124 -15.08 6.02 7.52
C LYS A 124 -14.53 7.30 8.15
N ASN A 125 -13.22 7.46 8.05
CA ASN A 125 -12.52 8.69 8.37
C ASN A 125 -12.54 9.65 7.17
N GLU A 126 -12.95 10.89 7.41
CA GLU A 126 -12.92 11.99 6.43
C GLU A 126 -11.85 13.03 6.80
N GLU A 127 -11.16 12.85 7.93
CA GLU A 127 -10.12 13.78 8.40
C GLU A 127 -8.84 13.61 7.60
N TRP A 128 -8.28 14.75 7.19
CA TRP A 128 -7.01 14.83 6.49
C TRP A 128 -5.88 15.17 7.46
N PHE A 129 -4.86 14.32 7.50
CA PHE A 129 -3.68 14.50 8.34
C PHE A 129 -2.48 14.95 7.53
N SER A 130 -1.63 15.78 8.11
CA SER A 130 -0.38 16.23 7.47
C SER A 130 0.62 16.76 8.49
N ASP A 131 1.89 16.45 8.28
CA ASP A 131 3.01 16.96 9.08
C ASP A 131 3.96 17.81 8.21
N GLU A 132 5.24 17.88 8.56
CA GLU A 132 6.27 18.58 7.78
C GLU A 132 6.59 17.92 6.42
N TRP A 133 6.40 16.60 6.29
CA TRP A 133 6.97 15.77 5.24
C TRP A 133 5.92 15.02 4.40
N MET A 134 4.80 14.67 4.99
CA MET A 134 3.80 13.75 4.46
C MET A 134 2.36 14.19 4.75
N GLU A 135 1.42 13.56 4.04
CA GLU A 135 -0.01 13.85 4.13
C GLU A 135 -0.86 12.65 3.69
N GLY A 136 -2.01 12.46 4.32
CA GLY A 136 -2.81 11.23 4.16
C GLY A 136 -4.21 11.32 4.75
N THR A 137 -5.09 10.46 4.27
CA THR A 137 -6.42 10.21 4.84
C THR A 137 -6.54 8.69 4.94
N PRO A 138 -6.32 8.11 6.12
CA PRO A 138 -6.61 6.70 6.35
C PRO A 138 -8.12 6.46 6.20
N ASP A 139 -8.53 5.25 5.81
CA ASP A 139 -9.96 4.96 5.59
C ASP A 139 -10.71 4.82 6.91
N ILE A 140 -10.10 4.20 7.93
CA ILE A 140 -10.66 4.05 9.27
C ILE A 140 -9.55 4.26 10.30
N ILE A 141 -9.93 4.89 11.41
CA ILE A 141 -9.12 5.03 12.63
C ILE A 141 -10.00 4.54 13.78
N CYS A 142 -9.55 3.54 14.54
CA CYS A 142 -10.35 2.95 15.62
C CYS A 142 -9.46 2.35 16.73
N GLU A 143 -10.10 1.89 17.80
CA GLU A 143 -9.47 1.03 18.81
C GLU A 143 -10.08 -0.37 18.72
N LEU A 144 -9.25 -1.38 18.43
CA LEU A 144 -9.70 -2.76 18.37
C LEU A 144 -9.51 -3.45 19.71
N TYR A 145 -10.57 -4.10 20.17
CA TYR A 145 -10.56 -4.93 21.36
C TYR A 145 -10.07 -6.34 21.03
N SER A 146 -9.07 -6.82 21.76
CA SER A 146 -8.66 -8.22 21.76
C SER A 146 -8.68 -8.80 23.17
N ARG A 147 -8.95 -10.10 23.25
CA ARG A 147 -8.93 -10.86 24.50
C ARG A 147 -8.12 -12.14 24.30
N GLU A 148 -7.09 -12.29 25.11
CA GLU A 148 -6.17 -13.43 25.05
C GLU A 148 -6.07 -14.10 26.42
N VAL A 149 -5.78 -15.41 26.42
CA VAL A 149 -5.51 -16.17 27.65
C VAL A 149 -4.00 -16.28 27.82
N GLY A 150 -3.48 -15.65 28.86
CA GLY A 150 -2.06 -15.70 29.22
C GLY A 150 -1.64 -17.06 29.81
N GLY A 151 -0.33 -17.24 29.96
CA GLY A 151 0.28 -18.52 30.36
C GLY A 151 -0.21 -19.09 31.71
N ASP A 152 -0.75 -18.25 32.59
CA ASP A 152 -1.28 -18.64 33.90
C ASP A 152 -2.82 -18.73 33.93
N ASN A 153 -3.47 -18.90 32.77
CA ASN A 153 -4.93 -18.82 32.58
C ASN A 153 -5.55 -17.47 32.97
N ASN A 154 -4.73 -16.42 33.04
CA ASN A 154 -5.20 -15.05 33.23
C ASN A 154 -5.78 -14.50 31.91
N ILE A 155 -6.82 -13.70 32.01
CA ILE A 155 -7.41 -13.01 30.86
C ILE A 155 -6.67 -11.67 30.68
N ILE A 156 -6.17 -11.44 29.47
CA ILE A 156 -5.59 -10.15 29.05
C ILE A 156 -6.56 -9.53 28.06
N GLU A 157 -7.04 -8.34 28.37
CA GLU A 157 -7.91 -7.53 27.51
C GLU A 157 -7.11 -6.31 27.05
N THR A 158 -7.04 -6.10 25.74
CA THR A 158 -6.24 -5.04 25.13
C THR A 158 -7.11 -4.22 24.20
N LEU A 159 -7.00 -2.90 24.30
CA LEU A 159 -7.49 -1.96 23.29
C LEU A 159 -6.30 -1.44 22.51
N THR A 160 -6.32 -1.64 21.20
CA THR A 160 -5.20 -1.29 20.32
C THR A 160 -5.62 -0.18 19.38
N PRO A 161 -5.00 1.01 19.43
CA PRO A 161 -5.18 2.04 18.40
C PRO A 161 -4.70 1.50 17.05
N THR A 162 -5.62 1.41 16.10
CA THR A 162 -5.42 0.75 14.81
C THR A 162 -5.87 1.66 13.68
N VAL A 163 -5.08 1.71 12.60
CA VAL A 163 -5.49 2.25 11.30
C VAL A 163 -5.93 1.11 10.40
N ILE A 164 -7.06 1.24 9.71
CA ILE A 164 -7.49 0.25 8.71
C ILE A 164 -7.59 0.93 7.35
N ASP A 165 -7.05 0.28 6.31
CA ASP A 165 -7.13 0.72 4.92
C ASP A 165 -7.83 -0.37 4.08
N MET A 166 -8.83 0.05 3.31
CA MET A 166 -9.72 -0.78 2.53
C MET A 166 -9.28 -0.83 1.08
N LYS A 167 -9.21 -2.06 0.53
CA LYS A 167 -8.95 -2.33 -0.88
C LYS A 167 -10.12 -3.09 -1.49
N ASN A 168 -11.04 -2.33 -2.06
CA ASN A 168 -12.13 -2.87 -2.86
C ASN A 168 -11.58 -3.44 -4.17
N VAL A 169 -11.59 -4.77 -4.29
CA VAL A 169 -11.04 -5.47 -5.45
C VAL A 169 -12.00 -5.45 -6.64
N TRP A 170 -11.42 -5.49 -7.84
CA TRP A 170 -12.20 -5.41 -9.07
C TRP A 170 -13.03 -6.67 -9.31
N ASP A 171 -12.36 -7.81 -9.21
CA ASP A 171 -12.95 -9.14 -9.40
C ASP A 171 -12.31 -10.18 -8.48
N CYS A 172 -12.88 -11.39 -8.49
CA CYS A 172 -12.40 -12.52 -7.69
C CYS A 172 -11.01 -13.04 -8.11
N PHE A 173 -10.50 -12.69 -9.29
CA PHE A 173 -9.16 -13.09 -9.74
C PHE A 173 -8.08 -12.11 -9.26
N THR A 174 -8.45 -10.87 -8.95
CA THR A 174 -7.59 -9.86 -8.32
C THR A 174 -7.62 -9.90 -6.79
N LEU A 175 -8.51 -10.70 -6.20
CA LEU A 175 -8.54 -10.95 -4.76
C LEU A 175 -7.33 -11.82 -4.38
N PRO A 176 -6.47 -11.41 -3.44
CA PRO A 176 -5.34 -12.20 -2.96
C PRO A 176 -5.82 -13.33 -2.01
N LEU A 177 -6.72 -14.19 -2.51
CA LEU A 177 -7.44 -15.19 -1.71
C LEU A 177 -6.52 -16.22 -1.04
N PHE A 178 -5.38 -16.51 -1.68
CA PHE A 178 -4.43 -17.53 -1.24
C PHE A 178 -3.04 -16.95 -0.96
N ASP A 179 -2.92 -15.62 -0.86
CA ASP A 179 -1.63 -14.99 -0.61
C ASP A 179 -1.39 -14.88 0.90
N ASP A 180 -0.25 -15.39 1.35
CA ASP A 180 0.17 -15.30 2.76
C ASP A 180 0.91 -13.98 3.06
N VAL A 181 1.12 -13.14 2.04
CA VAL A 181 1.87 -11.87 2.15
C VAL A 181 1.18 -10.77 1.37
N ILE A 182 1.28 -9.54 1.88
CA ILE A 182 0.80 -8.36 1.15
C ILE A 182 1.51 -8.28 -0.21
N PRO A 183 0.78 -8.22 -1.35
CA PRO A 183 1.35 -8.34 -2.69
C PRO A 183 2.35 -7.24 -3.07
N THR A 184 2.30 -6.09 -2.39
CA THR A 184 3.17 -4.95 -2.66
C THR A 184 3.56 -4.23 -1.39
N ASP A 185 4.84 -3.87 -1.29
CA ASP A 185 5.36 -3.04 -0.19
C ASP A 185 4.77 -1.63 -0.19
N ALA A 186 4.16 -1.18 -1.30
CA ALA A 186 3.50 0.13 -1.37
C ALA A 186 2.41 0.30 -0.32
N TYR A 187 1.61 -0.75 -0.08
CA TYR A 187 0.57 -0.71 0.95
C TYR A 187 1.15 -0.69 2.36
N LYS A 188 2.25 -1.42 2.60
CA LYS A 188 2.95 -1.37 3.89
C LYS A 188 3.46 0.04 4.17
N THR A 189 4.11 0.66 3.19
CA THR A 189 4.59 2.04 3.30
C THR A 189 3.44 3.02 3.53
N GLN A 190 2.32 2.84 2.83
CA GLN A 190 1.13 3.68 3.00
C GLN A 190 0.59 3.60 4.44
N LEU A 191 0.41 2.40 4.98
CA LEU A 191 -0.07 2.18 6.35
C LEU A 191 0.89 2.75 7.40
N GLN A 192 2.20 2.60 7.20
CA GLN A 192 3.22 3.20 8.08
C GLN A 192 3.13 4.73 8.13
N VAL A 193 2.92 5.37 6.97
CA VAL A 193 2.70 6.82 6.90
C VAL A 193 1.43 7.21 7.65
N TYR A 194 0.34 6.45 7.50
CA TYR A 194 -0.89 6.72 8.23
C TYR A 194 -0.70 6.62 9.74
N MET A 195 -0.14 5.51 10.23
CA MET A 195 0.16 5.34 11.66
C MET A 195 1.00 6.50 12.20
N HIS A 196 2.04 6.92 11.46
CA HIS A 196 2.86 8.06 11.85
C HIS A 196 2.05 9.35 11.96
N LEU A 197 1.26 9.68 10.93
CA LEU A 197 0.46 10.90 10.88
C LEU A 197 -0.57 10.97 12.01
N VAL A 198 -1.32 9.89 12.25
CA VAL A 198 -2.34 9.87 13.32
C VAL A 198 -1.70 9.83 14.70
N SER A 199 -0.54 9.18 14.86
CA SER A 199 0.18 9.19 16.13
C SER A 199 0.67 10.60 16.49
N SER A 200 1.20 11.31 15.49
CA SER A 200 1.65 12.69 15.67
C SER A 200 0.51 13.63 15.98
N GLU A 201 -0.66 13.44 15.37
CA GLU A 201 -1.83 14.31 15.59
C GLU A 201 -2.46 14.08 16.97
N TYR A 202 -2.69 12.82 17.34
CA TYR A 202 -3.39 12.48 18.59
C TYR A 202 -2.46 12.38 19.81
N GLY A 203 -1.14 12.37 19.61
CA GLY A 203 -0.16 12.28 20.70
C GLY A 203 -0.14 10.92 21.41
N ILE A 204 -0.59 9.86 20.73
CA ILE A 204 -0.56 8.47 21.18
C ILE A 204 0.02 7.59 20.08
N ASP A 205 0.71 6.51 20.43
CA ASP A 205 1.32 5.65 19.41
C ASP A 205 0.29 4.70 18.80
N PHE A 206 0.02 4.86 17.50
CA PHE A 206 -0.65 3.87 16.67
C PHE A 206 0.38 2.85 16.20
N ASN A 207 0.38 1.68 16.84
CA ASN A 207 1.34 0.61 16.58
C ASN A 207 0.74 -0.55 15.79
N ASP A 208 -0.51 -0.43 15.35
CA ASP A 208 -1.22 -1.45 14.59
C ASP A 208 -1.88 -0.88 13.34
N ALA A 209 -1.86 -1.67 12.27
CA ALA A 209 -2.50 -1.33 11.03
C ALA A 209 -3.00 -2.58 10.30
N ILE A 210 -4.18 -2.49 9.71
CA ILE A 210 -4.82 -3.58 8.98
C ILE A 210 -5.04 -3.15 7.52
N LEU A 211 -4.62 -4.01 6.60
CA LEU A 211 -5.01 -3.92 5.20
C LEU A 211 -6.15 -4.92 4.96
N THR A 212 -7.28 -4.45 4.45
CA THR A 212 -8.45 -5.32 4.21
C THR A 212 -8.86 -5.31 2.75
N TYR A 213 -8.90 -6.49 2.14
CA TYR A 213 -9.44 -6.66 0.80
C TYR A 213 -10.91 -7.02 0.87
N ALA A 214 -11.73 -6.30 0.10
CA ALA A 214 -13.17 -6.52 0.03
C ALA A 214 -13.61 -6.78 -1.41
N LEU A 215 -14.26 -7.93 -1.62
CA LEU A 215 -14.91 -8.28 -2.88
C LEU A 215 -16.39 -7.97 -2.78
N MET A 216 -16.80 -6.86 -3.41
CA MET A 216 -18.18 -6.37 -3.40
C MET A 216 -18.81 -6.42 -4.79
N ASP A 217 -20.13 -6.58 -4.81
CA ASP A 217 -20.95 -6.32 -5.99
C ASP A 217 -20.68 -4.91 -6.50
N ALA A 218 -20.46 -4.79 -7.81
CA ALA A 218 -20.28 -3.50 -8.43
C ALA A 218 -21.60 -2.70 -8.40
N PRO A 219 -21.56 -1.40 -8.08
CA PRO A 219 -22.71 -0.51 -8.21
C PRO A 219 -23.23 -0.44 -9.64
N LEU A 220 -24.53 -0.21 -9.81
CA LEU A 220 -25.18 -0.21 -11.13
C LEU A 220 -24.52 0.76 -12.12
N ASN A 221 -24.13 1.95 -11.66
CA ASN A 221 -23.45 2.95 -12.51
C ASN A 221 -22.08 2.47 -13.02
N VAL A 222 -21.37 1.64 -12.27
CA VAL A 222 -20.11 1.02 -12.72
C VAL A 222 -20.42 -0.07 -13.73
N MET A 223 -21.39 -0.94 -13.44
CA MET A 223 -21.82 -1.99 -14.37
C MET A 223 -22.34 -1.40 -15.70
N GLU A 224 -23.12 -0.32 -15.68
CA GLU A 224 -23.62 0.35 -16.88
C GLU A 224 -22.49 0.87 -17.78
N LYS A 225 -21.37 1.35 -17.20
CA LYS A 225 -20.20 1.76 -17.97
C LYS A 225 -19.54 0.56 -18.65
N GLU A 226 -19.41 -0.57 -17.95
CA GLU A 226 -18.86 -1.80 -18.53
C GLU A 226 -19.79 -2.39 -19.60
N MET A 227 -21.11 -2.38 -19.40
CA MET A 227 -22.10 -2.77 -20.41
C MET A 227 -21.97 -1.94 -21.68
N ARG A 228 -21.77 -0.62 -21.55
CA ARG A 228 -21.54 0.26 -22.71
C ARG A 228 -20.22 -0.05 -23.39
N SER A 229 -19.12 -0.26 -22.65
CA SER A 229 -17.83 -0.63 -23.22
C SER A 229 -17.96 -1.92 -24.04
N LEU A 230 -18.53 -2.95 -23.43
CA LEU A 230 -18.72 -4.25 -24.07
C LEU A 230 -19.61 -4.17 -25.30
N SER A 231 -20.67 -3.35 -25.25
CA SER A 231 -21.53 -3.09 -26.41
C SER A 231 -20.77 -2.50 -27.61
N TRP A 232 -19.79 -1.61 -27.38
CA TRP A 232 -18.94 -1.09 -28.45
C TRP A 232 -17.98 -2.16 -28.98
N GLU A 233 -17.39 -2.95 -28.09
CA GLU A 233 -16.48 -4.05 -28.44
C GLU A 233 -17.17 -5.13 -29.28
N GLU A 234 -18.42 -5.47 -28.94
CA GLU A 234 -19.23 -6.46 -29.66
C GLU A 234 -19.94 -5.87 -30.90
N GLY A 235 -19.67 -4.61 -31.26
CA GLY A 235 -20.23 -3.97 -32.46
C GLY A 235 -21.71 -3.60 -32.36
N GLN A 236 -22.29 -3.65 -31.16
CA GLN A 236 -23.68 -3.29 -30.85
C GLN A 236 -23.90 -1.76 -30.76
N ARG A 237 -22.84 -0.96 -30.93
CA ARG A 237 -22.86 0.51 -31.03
C ARG A 237 -23.55 1.21 -29.86
N GLY A 238 -23.36 0.70 -28.65
CA GLY A 238 -23.94 1.25 -27.42
C GLY A 238 -25.33 0.69 -27.07
N LEU A 239 -25.89 -0.21 -27.88
CA LEU A 239 -27.09 -0.97 -27.51
C LEU A 239 -26.75 -2.00 -26.42
N ILE A 240 -27.38 -1.89 -25.25
CA ILE A 240 -27.24 -2.83 -24.14
C ILE A 240 -28.28 -3.93 -24.32
N THR A 241 -27.88 -5.07 -24.86
CA THR A 241 -28.75 -6.24 -25.00
C THR A 241 -28.89 -7.00 -23.67
N ASP A 242 -29.84 -7.94 -23.62
CA ASP A 242 -30.02 -8.77 -22.43
C ASP A 242 -28.82 -9.68 -22.19
N GLU A 243 -28.15 -10.17 -23.25
CA GLU A 243 -26.92 -10.95 -23.15
C GLU A 243 -25.78 -10.16 -22.52
N ILE A 244 -25.56 -8.91 -22.97
CA ILE A 244 -24.56 -8.00 -22.39
C ILE A 244 -24.87 -7.74 -20.91
N ARG A 245 -26.13 -7.48 -20.58
CA ARG A 245 -26.55 -7.27 -19.18
C ARG A 245 -26.23 -8.50 -18.33
N GLN A 246 -26.64 -9.69 -18.77
CA GLN A 246 -26.41 -10.94 -18.03
C GLN A 246 -24.92 -11.23 -17.83
N LYS A 247 -24.10 -11.00 -18.86
CA LYS A 247 -22.65 -11.20 -18.80
C LYS A 247 -22.00 -10.27 -17.76
N VAL A 248 -22.25 -8.97 -17.85
CA VAL A 248 -21.68 -7.99 -16.91
C VAL A 248 -22.17 -8.24 -15.48
N HIS A 249 -23.47 -8.51 -15.28
CA HIS A 249 -23.98 -8.87 -13.97
C HIS A 249 -23.24 -10.09 -13.40
N LYS A 250 -23.15 -11.18 -14.18
CA LYS A 250 -22.46 -12.41 -13.74
C LYS A 250 -20.99 -12.17 -13.39
N GLU A 251 -20.30 -11.28 -14.09
CA GLU A 251 -18.89 -10.98 -13.86
C GLU A 251 -18.67 -10.06 -12.63
N MET A 252 -19.60 -9.15 -12.37
CA MET A 252 -19.42 -8.05 -11.41
C MET A 252 -20.27 -8.14 -10.14
N THR A 253 -21.10 -9.17 -10.01
CA THR A 253 -21.85 -9.48 -8.78
C THR A 253 -21.44 -10.84 -8.21
N TYR A 254 -21.38 -10.91 -6.89
CA TYR A 254 -20.95 -12.04 -6.08
C TYR A 254 -21.98 -12.44 -5.02
N SER A 255 -23.00 -11.60 -4.77
CA SER A 255 -24.12 -11.91 -3.88
C SER A 255 -24.82 -13.23 -4.18
N ASN A 256 -24.73 -13.72 -5.42
CA ASN A 256 -25.28 -15.01 -5.86
C ASN A 256 -24.43 -16.24 -5.50
N LEU A 257 -23.22 -16.08 -4.96
CA LEU A 257 -22.27 -17.17 -4.76
C LEU A 257 -22.38 -17.88 -3.40
N GLY A 258 -23.07 -17.31 -2.41
CA GLY A 258 -23.07 -17.81 -1.03
C GLY A 258 -21.70 -17.61 -0.36
N GLY A 259 -21.67 -16.95 0.80
CA GLY A 259 -20.40 -16.57 1.45
C GLY A 259 -19.56 -17.77 1.89
N TYR A 260 -18.23 -17.63 1.77
CA TYR A 260 -17.25 -18.46 2.48
C TYR A 260 -16.46 -17.54 3.41
N THR A 261 -16.50 -17.79 4.72
CA THR A 261 -15.59 -17.17 5.69
C THR A 261 -14.41 -18.12 5.89
N ALA A 262 -13.22 -17.72 5.46
CA ALA A 262 -11.97 -18.38 5.84
C ALA A 262 -11.24 -17.48 6.86
N GLU A 263 -11.14 -17.93 8.10
CA GLU A 263 -10.25 -17.33 9.09
C GLU A 263 -8.81 -17.74 8.75
N ILE A 264 -7.95 -16.78 8.40
CA ILE A 264 -6.51 -16.97 8.29
C ILE A 264 -5.86 -16.03 9.31
N ASP A 265 -5.34 -16.59 10.39
CA ASP A 265 -4.65 -15.85 11.46
C ASP A 265 -3.15 -15.83 11.18
N HIS A 266 -2.66 -14.70 10.66
CA HIS A 266 -1.23 -14.42 10.61
C HIS A 266 -0.97 -13.04 11.24
N THR A 267 -0.14 -13.05 12.28
CA THR A 267 0.44 -11.86 12.89
C THR A 267 1.18 -11.06 11.81
N PHE A 268 0.85 -9.77 11.70
CA PHE A 268 0.74 -8.95 10.46
C PHE A 268 -0.57 -9.21 9.69
N ARG A 269 -1.69 -8.79 10.30
CA ARG A 269 -3.07 -9.17 9.96
C ARG A 269 -3.53 -8.55 8.63
N GLY A 270 -3.35 -9.29 7.54
CA GLY A 270 -4.17 -9.13 6.33
C GLY A 270 -5.48 -9.87 6.55
N ASN A 271 -6.58 -9.13 6.76
CA ASN A 271 -7.90 -9.74 6.94
C ASN A 271 -8.70 -9.68 5.63
N MET A 272 -9.44 -10.73 5.32
CA MET A 272 -10.22 -10.86 4.09
C MET A 272 -11.71 -10.98 4.40
N ALA A 273 -12.53 -10.13 3.80
CA ALA A 273 -13.99 -10.16 3.95
C ALA A 273 -14.67 -10.32 2.57
N MET A 274 -15.50 -11.36 2.39
CA MET A 274 -16.27 -11.62 1.16
C MET A 274 -17.77 -11.46 1.39
N CYS A 275 -18.45 -10.53 0.70
CA CYS A 275 -19.85 -10.13 0.90
C CYS A 275 -20.88 -11.30 0.99
N SER A 276 -21.78 -11.25 1.97
CA SER A 276 -23.08 -11.95 1.98
C SER A 276 -24.24 -10.97 2.19
N ALA A 277 -25.39 -11.26 1.60
CA ALA A 277 -26.67 -10.65 1.95
C ALA A 277 -27.56 -11.77 2.52
N ASP A 278 -28.06 -11.58 3.73
CA ASP A 278 -28.97 -12.51 4.40
C ASP A 278 -30.32 -12.59 3.66
N ILE A 279 -30.90 -13.80 3.64
CA ILE A 279 -32.30 -14.09 3.26
C ILE A 279 -33.19 -13.97 4.50
#